data_AF-A0A926BT42-F1
#
_entry.id   AF-A0A926BT42-F1
#
_cell.length_a   1.000
_cell.length_b   1.000
_cell.length_c   1.000
_cell.angle_alpha   90.00
_cell.angle_beta   90.00
_cell.angle_gamma   90.00
#
_symmetry.space_group_name_H-M   'P 1'
#
loop_
_entity.id
_entity.type
_entity.pdbx_description
1 polymer ?
#
loop_
_entity_poly.entity_id
_entity_poly.type
_entity_poly.pdbx_seq_one_letter_code
_entity_poly.pdbx_strand_id
1 'polypeptide(L)'
;MLGSIGLVPLLLALERAKSWRQFLLWSYSSLVIFSGLSSWWIGSWQAKTDPFLMISCVALIIVHPLFFMVALAAYRWVRLRKGRFFALAFLPFFWCAGEYLHALSDASYPWLTLANTQTYNLYYIQFIELTGVWGLSFLLLLQNSVLTALVFALELESKVRAHVFRVGMTILAFTLIPPFVYGFVVLGRQDGLVAKNTVTVTVVQPNVDPWDKWNAEDTTDHIALNYQLSKDAPGAKITDMFLWSENAIPYPITQPGFENRKAAMDSAINSLGKSVMSGFPDYVVYSPDAKPPVTSRPGITVNMETGKPDTSYRWDYFNSVGLWVPGKGLTG
;
A
#
# COMPACT_ATOMS: atom_id res chain seq x y z
N MET A 1 -17.02 -4.39 -6.58
CA MET A 1 -17.88 -5.49 -7.07
C MET A 1 -17.19 -6.44 -8.04
N LEU A 2 -16.44 -5.98 -9.06
CA LEU A 2 -15.76 -6.91 -10.00
C LEU A 2 -14.80 -7.91 -9.31
N GLY A 3 -14.17 -7.54 -8.19
CA GLY A 3 -13.32 -8.46 -7.42
C GLY A 3 -14.02 -9.74 -6.94
N SER A 4 -15.35 -9.71 -6.74
CA SER A 4 -16.16 -10.86 -6.32
C SER A 4 -16.41 -11.89 -7.44
N ILE A 5 -16.18 -11.51 -8.70
CA ILE A 5 -16.47 -12.34 -9.87
C ILE A 5 -15.29 -12.46 -10.85
N GLY A 6 -14.24 -11.65 -10.68
CA GLY A 6 -13.14 -11.49 -11.65
C GLY A 6 -12.29 -12.74 -11.84
N LEU A 7 -12.24 -13.65 -10.86
CA LEU A 7 -11.51 -14.92 -10.97
C LEU A 7 -12.35 -16.04 -11.58
N VAL A 8 -13.69 -15.89 -11.65
CA VAL A 8 -14.57 -16.93 -12.20
C VAL A 8 -14.17 -17.34 -13.62
N PRO A 9 -13.95 -16.43 -14.59
CA PRO A 9 -13.54 -16.81 -15.93
C PRO A 9 -12.20 -17.56 -15.96
N LEU A 10 -11.24 -17.14 -15.13
CA LEU A 10 -9.94 -17.80 -15.01
C LEU A 10 -10.11 -19.23 -14.47
N LEU A 11 -10.84 -19.42 -13.37
CA LEU A 11 -11.05 -20.73 -12.77
C LEU A 11 -11.77 -21.70 -13.72
N LEU A 12 -12.77 -21.21 -14.47
CA LEU A 12 -13.44 -21.99 -15.52
C LEU A 12 -12.49 -22.38 -16.66
N ALA A 13 -11.63 -21.46 -17.10
CA ALA A 13 -10.64 -21.74 -18.13
C ALA A 13 -9.62 -22.77 -17.66
N LEU A 14 -9.11 -22.65 -16.44
CA LEU A 14 -8.10 -23.53 -15.86
C LEU A 14 -8.58 -25.00 -15.70
N GLU A 15 -9.88 -25.23 -15.54
CA GLU A 15 -10.44 -26.60 -15.53
C GLU A 15 -10.34 -27.30 -16.89
N ARG A 16 -10.24 -26.55 -18.00
CA ARG A 16 -10.06 -27.13 -19.34
C ARG A 16 -8.62 -27.57 -19.61
N ALA A 17 -7.68 -27.26 -18.72
CA ALA A 17 -6.27 -27.62 -18.89
C ALA A 17 -6.06 -29.14 -18.72
N LYS A 18 -5.53 -29.78 -19.76
CA LYS A 18 -5.30 -31.22 -19.80
C LYS A 18 -4.03 -31.65 -19.07
N SER A 19 -3.04 -30.76 -18.96
CA SER A 19 -1.74 -31.04 -18.34
C SER A 19 -1.31 -29.93 -17.38
N TRP A 20 -0.34 -30.24 -16.50
CA TRP A 20 0.27 -29.24 -15.61
C TRP A 20 0.91 -28.10 -16.39
N ARG A 21 1.62 -28.39 -17.49
CA ARG A 21 2.22 -27.37 -18.35
C ARG A 21 1.16 -26.40 -18.88
N GLN A 22 0.03 -26.92 -19.35
CA GLN A 22 -1.05 -26.10 -19.90
C GLN A 22 -1.71 -25.25 -18.81
N PHE A 23 -1.95 -25.84 -17.64
CA PHE A 23 -2.49 -25.12 -16.47
C PHE A 23 -1.57 -23.97 -16.03
N LEU A 24 -0.28 -24.25 -15.90
CA LEU A 24 0.71 -23.26 -15.46
C LEU A 24 0.87 -22.14 -16.49
N LEU A 25 0.91 -22.47 -17.78
CA LEU A 25 0.99 -21.48 -18.85
C LEU A 25 -0.23 -20.54 -18.84
N TRP A 26 -1.44 -21.10 -18.77
CA TRP A 26 -2.67 -20.28 -18.75
C TRP A 26 -2.76 -19.42 -17.49
N SER A 27 -2.44 -19.99 -16.33
CA SER A 27 -2.40 -19.25 -15.05
C SER A 27 -1.43 -18.08 -15.12
N TYR A 28 -0.19 -18.35 -15.55
CA TYR A 28 0.86 -17.35 -15.62
C TYR A 28 0.53 -16.26 -16.65
N SER A 29 0.09 -16.62 -17.85
CA SER A 29 -0.30 -15.64 -18.88
C SER A 29 -1.44 -14.74 -18.40
N SER A 30 -2.47 -15.29 -17.75
CA SER A 30 -3.55 -14.48 -17.19
C SER A 30 -3.08 -13.53 -16.09
N LEU A 31 -2.19 -13.99 -15.21
CA LEU A 31 -1.64 -13.16 -14.13
C LEU A 31 -0.67 -12.09 -14.62
N VAL A 32 0.10 -12.36 -15.68
CA VAL A 32 0.94 -11.35 -16.36
C VAL A 32 0.08 -10.28 -16.99
N ILE A 33 -1.00 -10.66 -17.69
CA ILE A 33 -1.95 -9.69 -18.27
C ILE A 33 -2.59 -8.85 -17.15
N PHE A 34 -3.05 -9.49 -16.06
CA PHE A 34 -3.61 -8.79 -14.92
C PHE A 34 -2.62 -7.82 -14.27
N SER A 35 -1.37 -8.24 -14.07
CA SER A 35 -0.30 -7.40 -13.50
C SER A 35 0.05 -6.24 -14.42
N GLY A 36 0.13 -6.48 -15.74
CA GLY A 36 0.35 -5.43 -16.73
C GLY A 36 -0.77 -4.38 -16.72
N LEU A 37 -2.04 -4.81 -16.68
CA LEU A 37 -3.18 -3.89 -16.65
C LEU A 37 -3.27 -3.10 -15.33
N SER A 38 -2.82 -3.67 -14.22
CA SER A 38 -2.99 -3.09 -12.88
C SER A 38 -1.78 -2.29 -12.39
N SER A 39 -0.58 -2.60 -12.88
CA SER A 39 0.69 -2.07 -12.36
C SER A 39 1.55 -1.36 -13.41
N TRP A 40 1.04 -1.13 -14.64
CA TRP A 40 1.81 -0.43 -15.68
C TRP A 40 2.32 0.94 -15.23
N TRP A 41 1.52 1.69 -14.46
CA TRP A 41 1.81 3.08 -14.08
C TRP A 41 3.10 3.26 -13.28
N ILE A 42 3.62 2.19 -12.64
CA ILE A 42 4.86 2.22 -11.85
C ILE A 42 6.06 2.62 -12.71
N GLY A 43 6.02 2.29 -13.99
CA GLY A 43 7.07 2.67 -14.94
C GLY A 43 7.11 4.17 -15.20
N SER A 44 6.10 4.95 -14.82
CA SER A 44 5.83 6.38 -15.12
C SER A 44 5.77 6.73 -16.62
N TRP A 45 6.58 6.08 -17.47
CA TRP A 45 6.66 6.19 -18.92
C TRP A 45 6.81 7.64 -19.43
N GLN A 46 7.54 8.47 -18.67
CA GLN A 46 7.87 9.84 -19.06
C GLN A 46 9.31 9.91 -19.60
N ALA A 47 9.61 10.92 -20.42
CA ALA A 47 10.94 11.09 -21.01
C ALA A 47 12.04 11.31 -19.97
N LYS A 48 11.71 11.94 -18.83
CA LYS A 48 12.63 12.17 -17.70
C LYS A 48 12.76 10.96 -16.76
N THR A 49 11.97 9.90 -16.96
CA THR A 49 11.96 8.76 -16.05
C THR A 49 13.27 7.97 -16.12
N ASP A 50 13.81 7.59 -14.97
CA ASP A 50 14.95 6.69 -14.87
C ASP A 50 14.67 5.37 -15.61
N PRO A 51 15.50 4.97 -16.60
CA PRO A 51 15.37 3.68 -17.28
C PRO A 51 15.34 2.48 -16.32
N PHE A 52 16.02 2.55 -15.17
CA PHE A 52 15.98 1.48 -14.17
C PHE A 52 14.60 1.31 -13.54
N LEU A 53 13.84 2.39 -13.36
CA LEU A 53 12.45 2.31 -12.90
C LEU A 53 11.56 1.62 -13.94
N MET A 54 11.75 1.94 -15.23
CA MET A 54 11.01 1.30 -16.32
C MET A 54 11.32 -0.20 -16.40
N ILE A 55 12.61 -0.58 -16.32
CA ILE A 55 13.05 -1.99 -16.30
C ILE A 55 12.47 -2.70 -15.07
N SER A 56 12.48 -2.05 -13.91
CA SER A 56 11.91 -2.61 -12.66
C SER A 56 10.41 -2.83 -12.78
N CYS A 57 9.68 -1.94 -13.45
CA CYS A 57 8.25 -2.13 -13.74
C CYS A 57 8.01 -3.35 -14.63
N VAL A 58 8.79 -3.52 -15.71
CA VAL A 58 8.68 -4.70 -16.58
C VAL A 58 9.03 -5.98 -15.81
N ALA A 59 10.09 -5.95 -15.00
CA ALA A 59 10.47 -7.06 -14.15
C ALA A 59 9.35 -7.42 -13.15
N LEU A 60 8.73 -6.42 -12.51
CA LEU A 60 7.60 -6.61 -11.59
C LEU A 60 6.43 -7.30 -12.30
N ILE A 61 6.05 -6.84 -13.50
CA ILE A 61 4.92 -7.41 -14.27
C ILE A 61 5.16 -8.88 -14.62
N ILE A 62 6.41 -9.28 -14.86
CA ILE A 62 6.79 -10.65 -15.22
C ILE A 62 6.97 -11.53 -13.98
N VAL A 63 7.64 -11.02 -12.94
CA VAL A 63 8.04 -11.81 -11.77
C VAL A 63 6.92 -11.92 -10.74
N HIS A 64 6.17 -10.85 -10.48
CA HIS A 64 5.14 -10.83 -9.44
C HIS A 64 4.06 -11.92 -9.60
N PRO A 65 3.58 -12.24 -10.83
CA PRO A 65 2.71 -13.38 -11.08
C PRO A 65 3.17 -14.72 -10.47
N LEU A 66 4.49 -14.94 -10.34
CA LEU A 66 5.03 -16.19 -9.80
C LEU A 66 4.63 -16.44 -8.34
N PHE A 67 4.37 -15.38 -7.55
CA PHE A 67 3.91 -15.54 -6.18
C PHE A 67 2.48 -16.10 -6.12
N PHE A 68 1.57 -15.64 -6.99
CA PHE A 68 0.22 -16.18 -7.09
C PHE A 68 0.16 -17.59 -7.69
N MET A 69 1.16 -17.96 -8.49
CA MET A 69 1.27 -19.29 -9.08
C MET A 69 1.36 -20.40 -8.03
N VAL A 70 1.93 -20.12 -6.86
CA VAL A 70 2.01 -21.08 -5.75
C VAL A 70 0.60 -21.48 -5.28
N ALA A 71 -0.29 -20.51 -5.08
CA ALA A 71 -1.68 -20.75 -4.68
C ALA A 71 -2.45 -21.52 -5.75
N LEU A 72 -2.29 -21.16 -7.03
CA LEU A 72 -2.94 -21.87 -8.14
C LEU A 72 -2.37 -23.28 -8.35
N ALA A 73 -1.07 -23.50 -8.14
CA ALA A 73 -0.47 -24.82 -8.18
C ALA A 73 -1.00 -25.70 -7.03
N ALA A 74 -1.13 -25.15 -5.83
CA ALA A 74 -1.75 -25.85 -4.70
C ALA A 74 -3.22 -26.21 -5.00
N TYR A 75 -3.99 -25.29 -5.57
CA TYR A 75 -5.34 -25.56 -6.07
C TYR A 75 -5.36 -26.73 -7.05
N ARG A 76 -4.50 -26.73 -8.08
CA ARG A 76 -4.45 -27.80 -9.08
C ARG A 76 -4.05 -29.14 -8.46
N TRP A 77 -3.12 -29.14 -7.51
CA TRP A 77 -2.70 -30.34 -6.82
C TRP A 77 -3.84 -30.97 -6.02
N VAL A 78 -4.59 -30.17 -5.25
CA VAL A 78 -5.78 -30.62 -4.53
C VAL A 78 -6.86 -31.09 -5.50
N ARG A 79 -7.08 -30.33 -6.59
CA ARG A 79 -8.06 -30.65 -7.64
C ARG A 79 -7.86 -32.03 -8.24
N LEU A 80 -6.61 -32.43 -8.47
CA LEU A 80 -6.27 -33.74 -9.03
C LEU A 80 -6.45 -34.89 -8.02
N ARG A 81 -6.37 -34.62 -6.71
CA ARG A 81 -6.45 -35.65 -5.66
C ARG A 81 -7.83 -35.79 -5.00
N LYS A 82 -8.55 -34.68 -4.84
CA LYS A 82 -9.80 -34.58 -4.05
C LYS A 82 -10.99 -34.07 -4.84
N GLY A 83 -10.79 -33.67 -6.10
CA GLY A 83 -11.85 -33.18 -6.98
C GLY A 83 -12.07 -31.67 -6.93
N ARG A 84 -12.89 -31.17 -7.87
CA ARG A 84 -13.04 -29.73 -8.15
C ARG A 84 -13.71 -28.94 -7.03
N PHE A 85 -14.79 -29.46 -6.46
CA PHE A 85 -15.53 -28.77 -5.40
C PHE A 85 -14.67 -28.62 -4.13
N PHE A 86 -13.90 -29.64 -3.78
CA PHE A 86 -12.99 -29.58 -2.64
C PHE A 86 -11.85 -28.58 -2.89
N ALA A 87 -11.27 -28.56 -4.09
CA ALA A 87 -10.23 -27.59 -4.44
C ALA A 87 -10.74 -26.15 -4.42
N LEU A 88 -11.95 -25.88 -4.94
CA LEU A 88 -12.56 -24.55 -4.91
C LEU A 88 -12.81 -24.08 -3.48
N ALA A 89 -13.27 -24.95 -2.59
CA ALA A 89 -13.47 -24.62 -1.18
C ALA A 89 -12.16 -24.25 -0.46
N PHE A 90 -11.03 -24.84 -0.86
CA PHE A 90 -9.71 -24.58 -0.27
C PHE A 90 -8.92 -23.45 -0.95
N LEU A 91 -9.32 -23.00 -2.14
CA LEU A 91 -8.65 -21.92 -2.88
C LEU A 91 -8.46 -20.64 -2.05
N PRO A 92 -9.46 -20.13 -1.29
CA PRO A 92 -9.28 -18.93 -0.48
C PRO A 92 -8.15 -19.04 0.55
N PHE A 93 -7.95 -20.24 1.12
CA PHE A 93 -6.88 -20.49 2.08
C PHE A 93 -5.50 -20.44 1.42
N PHE A 94 -5.33 -21.10 0.27
CA PHE A 94 -4.05 -21.08 -0.44
C PHE A 94 -3.69 -19.68 -0.94
N TRP A 95 -4.67 -18.95 -1.45
CA TRP A 95 -4.45 -17.60 -1.95
C TRP A 95 -4.11 -16.63 -0.83
N CYS A 96 -4.92 -16.55 0.22
CA CYS A 96 -4.66 -15.63 1.34
C CYS A 96 -3.37 -15.99 2.09
N ALA A 97 -3.07 -17.29 2.29
CA ALA A 97 -1.80 -17.69 2.90
C ALA A 97 -0.60 -17.29 2.02
N GLY A 98 -0.71 -17.47 0.70
CA GLY A 98 0.32 -17.07 -0.26
C GLY A 98 0.57 -15.56 -0.24
N GLU A 99 -0.49 -14.75 -0.34
CA GLU A 99 -0.39 -13.29 -0.28
C GLU A 99 0.15 -12.81 1.07
N TYR A 100 -0.32 -13.38 2.18
CA TYR A 100 0.15 -13.02 3.52
C TYR A 100 1.64 -13.31 3.69
N LEU A 101 2.10 -14.52 3.30
CA LEU A 101 3.51 -14.88 3.38
C LEU A 101 4.38 -14.00 2.46
N HIS A 102 3.89 -13.68 1.26
CA HIS A 102 4.56 -12.76 0.34
C HIS A 102 4.68 -11.35 0.93
N ALA A 103 3.64 -10.87 1.62
CA ALA A 103 3.63 -9.55 2.28
C ALA A 103 4.64 -9.43 3.43
N LEU A 104 5.12 -10.54 3.99
CA LEU A 104 6.16 -10.55 5.05
C LEU A 104 7.60 -10.54 4.50
N SER A 105 7.76 -10.67 3.18
CA SER A 105 9.07 -10.73 2.53
C SER A 105 9.57 -9.36 2.09
N ASP A 106 10.89 -9.22 1.92
CA ASP A 106 11.50 -8.00 1.34
C ASP A 106 11.09 -7.77 -0.13
N ALA A 107 10.61 -8.82 -0.81
CA ALA A 107 10.06 -8.74 -2.15
C ALA A 107 8.56 -8.39 -2.17
N SER A 108 7.98 -8.00 -1.04
CA SER A 108 6.54 -7.76 -0.90
C SER A 108 6.02 -6.69 -1.87
N TYR A 109 4.89 -6.98 -2.50
CA TYR A 109 4.15 -6.02 -3.32
C TYR A 109 2.62 -6.15 -3.09
N PRO A 110 2.10 -5.66 -1.94
CA PRO A 110 0.70 -5.86 -1.53
C PRO A 110 -0.30 -4.92 -2.24
N TRP A 111 0.04 -4.35 -3.40
CA TRP A 111 -0.81 -3.42 -4.13
C TRP A 111 -2.04 -4.10 -4.75
N LEU A 112 -1.89 -5.36 -5.17
CA LEU A 112 -2.93 -6.11 -5.89
C LEU A 112 -3.80 -6.98 -4.98
N THR A 113 -3.78 -6.75 -3.67
CA THR A 113 -4.62 -7.49 -2.71
C THR A 113 -6.10 -7.32 -3.03
N LEU A 114 -6.84 -8.43 -3.13
CA LEU A 114 -8.20 -8.45 -3.65
C LEU A 114 -9.19 -7.56 -2.88
N ALA A 115 -9.03 -7.42 -1.57
CA ALA A 115 -9.83 -6.52 -0.73
C ALA A 115 -9.78 -5.05 -1.17
N ASN A 116 -8.68 -4.59 -1.78
CA ASN A 116 -8.55 -3.21 -2.29
C ASN A 116 -9.58 -2.89 -3.38
N THR A 117 -10.18 -3.92 -4.02
CA THR A 117 -11.28 -3.74 -4.97
C THR A 117 -12.58 -3.23 -4.33
N GLN A 118 -12.64 -3.17 -3.00
CA GLN A 118 -13.82 -2.76 -2.24
C GLN A 118 -13.65 -1.41 -1.53
N THR A 119 -12.56 -0.67 -1.77
CA THR A 119 -12.29 0.64 -1.14
C THR A 119 -13.44 1.64 -1.27
N TYR A 120 -14.13 1.64 -2.42
CA TYR A 120 -15.28 2.52 -2.66
C TYR A 120 -16.63 1.92 -2.25
N ASN A 121 -16.67 0.65 -1.83
CA ASN A 121 -17.87 0.00 -1.32
C ASN A 121 -17.93 0.20 0.21
N LEU A 122 -18.31 1.42 0.61
CA LEU A 122 -18.23 1.88 2.01
C LEU A 122 -18.94 0.95 3.00
N TYR A 123 -20.06 0.34 2.62
CA TYR A 123 -20.79 -0.60 3.48
C TYR A 123 -20.07 -1.94 3.62
N TYR A 124 -19.49 -2.47 2.55
CA TYR A 124 -18.85 -3.78 2.61
C TYR A 124 -17.45 -3.71 3.25
N ILE A 125 -16.71 -2.61 3.01
CA ILE A 125 -15.33 -2.47 3.48
C ILE A 125 -15.21 -2.32 5.00
N GLN A 126 -16.24 -1.85 5.71
CA GLN A 126 -16.18 -1.71 7.18
C GLN A 126 -15.81 -3.03 7.88
N PHE A 127 -16.10 -4.18 7.27
CA PHE A 127 -15.75 -5.49 7.81
C PHE A 127 -14.23 -5.71 7.99
N ILE A 128 -13.38 -4.90 7.35
CA ILE A 128 -11.93 -4.89 7.58
C ILE A 128 -11.60 -4.54 9.04
N GLU A 129 -12.43 -3.77 9.75
CA GLU A 129 -12.24 -3.47 11.17
C GLU A 129 -12.13 -4.74 12.02
N LEU A 130 -12.87 -5.80 11.66
CA LEU A 130 -12.91 -7.06 12.42
C LEU A 130 -11.84 -8.06 12.00
N THR A 131 -11.47 -8.06 10.71
CA THR A 131 -10.72 -9.17 10.10
C THR A 131 -9.45 -8.74 9.35
N GLY A 132 -9.22 -7.43 9.26
CA GLY A 132 -8.20 -6.86 8.40
C GLY A 132 -8.48 -7.09 6.91
N VAL A 133 -7.51 -6.71 6.08
CA VAL A 133 -7.58 -6.83 4.62
C VAL A 133 -7.72 -8.30 4.18
N TRP A 134 -7.15 -9.23 4.95
CA TRP A 134 -7.12 -10.66 4.64
C TRP A 134 -8.49 -11.32 4.75
N GLY A 135 -9.27 -10.99 5.77
CA GLY A 135 -10.63 -11.53 5.91
C GLY A 135 -11.54 -11.08 4.79
N LEU A 136 -11.44 -9.80 4.37
CA LEU A 136 -12.21 -9.32 3.23
C LEU A 136 -11.79 -10.00 1.92
N SER A 137 -10.48 -10.15 1.67
CA SER A 137 -9.96 -10.91 0.52
C SER A 137 -10.47 -12.35 0.53
N PHE A 138 -10.48 -13.01 1.70
CA PHE A 138 -10.98 -14.37 1.86
C PHE A 138 -12.46 -14.50 1.45
N LEU A 139 -13.31 -13.57 1.88
CA LEU A 139 -14.74 -13.56 1.50
C LEU A 139 -14.91 -13.39 -0.01
N LEU A 140 -14.13 -12.50 -0.64
CA LEU A 140 -14.17 -12.28 -2.09
C LEU A 140 -13.69 -13.51 -2.88
N LEU A 141 -12.64 -14.17 -2.41
CA LEU A 141 -12.16 -15.43 -3.00
C LEU A 141 -13.21 -16.53 -2.85
N LEU A 142 -13.85 -16.61 -1.68
CA LEU A 142 -14.92 -17.58 -1.43
C LEU A 142 -16.12 -17.34 -2.35
N GLN A 143 -16.49 -16.08 -2.62
CA GLN A 143 -17.50 -15.71 -3.62
C GLN A 143 -17.12 -16.23 -5.01
N ASN A 144 -15.90 -15.96 -5.48
CA ASN A 144 -15.41 -16.47 -6.77
C ASN A 144 -15.45 -18.02 -6.82
N SER A 145 -15.01 -18.69 -5.75
CA SER A 145 -15.03 -20.15 -5.64
C SER A 145 -16.44 -20.73 -5.70
N VAL A 146 -17.39 -20.13 -4.97
CA VAL A 146 -18.78 -20.59 -4.96
C VAL A 146 -19.44 -20.35 -6.30
N LEU A 147 -19.28 -19.17 -6.90
CA LEU A 147 -19.84 -18.87 -8.22
C LEU A 147 -19.31 -19.85 -9.27
N THR A 148 -18.02 -20.15 -9.25
CA THR A 148 -17.42 -21.18 -10.11
C THR A 148 -18.02 -22.56 -9.84
N ALA A 149 -18.21 -22.94 -8.58
CA ALA A 149 -18.83 -24.21 -8.21
C ALA A 149 -20.29 -24.31 -8.70
N LEU A 150 -21.06 -23.23 -8.62
CA LEU A 150 -22.44 -23.18 -9.11
C LEU A 150 -22.52 -23.38 -10.63
N VAL A 151 -21.57 -22.83 -11.38
CA VAL A 151 -21.47 -23.09 -12.83
C VAL A 151 -21.21 -24.57 -13.10
N PHE A 152 -20.27 -25.21 -12.40
CA PHE A 152 -20.02 -26.65 -12.55
C PHE A 152 -21.17 -27.53 -12.05
N ALA A 153 -21.98 -27.04 -11.11
CA ALA A 153 -23.13 -27.78 -10.60
C ALA A 153 -24.21 -28.01 -11.67
N LEU A 154 -24.24 -27.20 -12.74
CA LEU A 154 -25.18 -27.36 -13.85
C LEU A 154 -25.01 -28.69 -14.59
N GLU A 155 -23.79 -29.23 -14.60
CA GLU A 155 -23.42 -30.52 -15.23
C GLU A 155 -23.77 -31.73 -14.34
N LEU A 156 -24.18 -31.51 -13.08
CA LEU A 156 -24.44 -32.58 -12.11
C LEU A 156 -25.88 -33.08 -12.18
N GLU A 157 -26.07 -34.31 -11.70
CA GLU A 157 -27.39 -34.89 -11.47
C GLU A 157 -28.25 -34.02 -10.55
N SER A 158 -29.58 -34.06 -10.74
CA SER A 158 -30.51 -33.10 -10.12
C SER A 158 -30.39 -33.03 -8.59
N LYS A 159 -30.23 -34.16 -7.91
CA LYS A 159 -30.10 -34.24 -6.44
C LYS A 159 -28.81 -33.59 -5.95
N VAL A 160 -27.68 -33.89 -6.59
CA VAL A 160 -26.38 -33.34 -6.22
C VAL A 160 -26.32 -31.85 -6.57
N ARG A 161 -26.83 -31.46 -7.75
CA ARG A 161 -26.98 -30.07 -8.17
C ARG A 161 -27.77 -29.26 -7.13
N ALA A 162 -28.94 -29.75 -6.72
CA ALA A 162 -29.76 -29.07 -5.71
C ALA A 162 -29.05 -28.93 -4.36
N HIS A 163 -28.22 -29.90 -3.96
CA HIS A 163 -27.41 -29.79 -2.76
C HIS A 163 -26.31 -28.72 -2.90
N VAL A 164 -25.53 -28.74 -3.99
CA VAL A 164 -24.48 -27.76 -4.25
C VAL A 164 -25.04 -26.34 -4.34
N PHE A 165 -26.19 -26.15 -5.00
CA PHE A 165 -26.87 -24.85 -5.05
C PHE A 165 -27.30 -24.37 -3.68
N ARG A 166 -27.91 -25.23 -2.85
CA ARG A 166 -28.30 -24.85 -1.48
C ARG A 166 -27.09 -24.42 -0.65
N VAL A 167 -26.03 -25.23 -0.63
CA VAL A 167 -24.81 -24.91 0.12
C VAL A 167 -24.14 -23.64 -0.42
N GLY A 168 -24.01 -23.52 -1.74
CA GLY A 168 -23.42 -22.35 -2.39
C GLY A 168 -24.19 -21.07 -2.11
N MET A 169 -25.52 -21.07 -2.19
CA MET A 169 -26.34 -19.90 -1.88
C MET A 169 -26.24 -19.52 -0.39
N THR A 170 -26.19 -20.50 0.52
CA THR A 170 -25.95 -20.22 1.95
C THR A 170 -24.59 -19.57 2.17
N ILE A 171 -23.53 -20.06 1.53
CA ILE A 171 -22.19 -19.47 1.64
C ILE A 171 -22.18 -18.06 1.03
N LEU A 172 -22.77 -17.86 -0.15
CA LEU A 172 -22.89 -16.53 -0.76
C LEU A 172 -23.61 -15.55 0.16
N ALA A 173 -24.76 -15.95 0.71
CA ALA A 173 -25.51 -15.16 1.67
C ALA A 173 -24.65 -14.82 2.91
N PHE A 174 -23.89 -15.78 3.44
CA PHE A 174 -22.95 -15.55 4.54
C PHE A 174 -21.80 -14.63 4.18
N THR A 175 -21.30 -14.64 2.94
CA THR A 175 -20.22 -13.73 2.53
C THR A 175 -20.72 -12.32 2.24
N LEU A 176 -22.02 -12.13 1.96
CA LEU A 176 -22.59 -10.85 1.57
C LEU A 176 -23.28 -10.17 2.76
N ILE A 177 -24.21 -10.86 3.42
CA ILE A 177 -25.13 -10.24 4.39
C ILE A 177 -24.39 -9.68 5.61
N PRO A 178 -23.55 -10.46 6.34
CA PRO A 178 -22.90 -9.95 7.56
C PRO A 178 -21.99 -8.73 7.33
N PRO A 179 -21.10 -8.68 6.31
CA PRO A 179 -20.32 -7.47 6.05
C PRO A 179 -21.17 -6.24 5.74
N PHE A 180 -22.23 -6.39 4.93
CA PHE A 180 -23.13 -5.27 4.61
C PHE A 180 -23.93 -4.81 5.83
N VAL A 181 -24.45 -5.73 6.64
CA VAL A 181 -25.16 -5.41 7.88
C VAL A 181 -24.23 -4.70 8.85
N TYR A 182 -23.00 -5.20 9.00
CA TYR A 182 -22.00 -4.57 9.86
C TYR A 182 -21.70 -3.15 9.42
N GLY A 183 -21.39 -2.93 8.13
CA GLY A 183 -21.10 -1.58 7.65
C GLY A 183 -22.29 -0.66 7.69
N PHE A 184 -23.52 -1.15 7.50
CA PHE A 184 -24.72 -0.34 7.71
C PHE A 184 -24.83 0.13 9.17
N VAL A 185 -24.58 -0.75 10.14
CA VAL A 185 -24.58 -0.41 11.57
C VAL A 185 -23.47 0.59 11.92
N VAL A 186 -22.25 0.38 11.41
CA VAL A 186 -21.11 1.27 11.68
C VAL A 186 -21.34 2.67 11.09
N LEU A 187 -21.73 2.74 9.81
CA LEU A 187 -21.97 4.02 9.15
C LEU A 187 -23.19 4.75 9.76
N GLY A 188 -24.23 4.03 10.17
CA GLY A 188 -25.39 4.64 10.85
C GLY A 188 -25.10 5.16 12.27
N ARG A 189 -23.97 4.78 12.89
CA ARG A 189 -23.56 5.30 14.21
C ARG A 189 -22.74 6.59 14.13
N GLN A 190 -22.29 7.01 12.94
CA GLN A 190 -21.39 8.15 12.78
C GLN A 190 -22.03 9.48 13.21
N ASP A 191 -23.36 9.62 13.11
CA ASP A 191 -24.08 10.83 13.53
C ASP A 191 -23.92 11.14 15.04
N GLY A 192 -23.51 10.15 15.86
CA GLY A 192 -23.24 10.32 17.30
C GLY A 192 -21.77 10.59 17.67
N LEU A 193 -20.84 10.54 16.70
CA LEU A 193 -19.40 10.69 16.92
C LEU A 193 -18.90 12.12 16.63
N VAL A 194 -19.72 13.14 16.89
CA VAL A 194 -19.26 14.53 16.79
C VAL A 194 -18.14 14.73 17.81
N ALA A 195 -16.92 14.88 17.33
CA ALA A 195 -15.76 15.13 18.16
C ALA A 195 -16.03 16.38 19.02
N LYS A 196 -15.84 16.28 20.34
CA LYS A 196 -16.03 17.41 21.27
C LYS A 196 -15.18 18.62 20.90
N ASN A 197 -14.03 18.36 20.27
CA ASN A 197 -13.12 19.37 19.76
C ASN A 197 -12.88 19.09 18.27
N THR A 198 -13.13 20.08 17.42
CA THR A 198 -12.80 20.07 16.00
C THR A 198 -11.53 20.89 15.76
N VAL A 199 -10.64 20.41 14.90
CA VAL A 199 -9.44 21.14 14.47
C VAL A 199 -9.56 21.40 12.97
N THR A 200 -9.38 22.66 12.56
CA THR A 200 -9.37 23.05 11.16
C THR A 200 -7.96 22.93 10.61
N VAL A 201 -7.75 22.03 9.65
CA VAL A 201 -6.44 21.79 9.03
C VAL A 201 -6.46 22.22 7.58
N THR A 202 -5.50 23.07 7.19
CA THR A 202 -5.27 23.45 5.79
C THR A 202 -4.13 22.60 5.22
N VAL A 203 -4.42 21.77 4.23
CA VAL A 203 -3.40 20.96 3.53
C VAL A 203 -2.80 21.78 2.40
N VAL A 204 -1.47 21.91 2.40
CA VAL A 204 -0.71 22.71 1.43
C VAL A 204 0.01 21.77 0.46
N GLN A 205 -0.30 21.90 -0.83
CA GLN A 205 0.29 21.10 -1.90
C GLN A 205 0.90 22.02 -2.96
N PRO A 206 2.24 22.19 -2.97
CA PRO A 206 2.90 23.13 -3.88
C PRO A 206 2.97 22.65 -5.33
N ASN A 207 2.56 21.41 -5.63
CA ASN A 207 2.55 20.83 -6.97
C ASN A 207 3.90 20.96 -7.71
N VAL A 208 5.01 20.79 -6.99
CA VAL A 208 6.37 20.84 -7.57
C VAL A 208 6.66 19.55 -8.34
N ASP A 209 7.26 19.66 -9.53
CA ASP A 209 7.70 18.51 -10.33
C ASP A 209 8.74 17.68 -9.54
N PRO A 210 8.47 16.40 -9.24
CA PRO A 210 9.40 15.55 -8.49
C PRO A 210 10.73 15.31 -9.21
N TRP A 211 10.78 15.44 -10.55
CA TRP A 211 12.01 15.24 -11.34
C TRP A 211 12.97 16.43 -11.26
N ASP A 212 12.44 17.63 -10.99
CA ASP A 212 13.25 18.84 -10.89
C ASP A 212 13.72 19.10 -9.45
N LYS A 213 13.06 18.45 -8.47
CA LYS A 213 13.20 18.67 -7.02
C LYS A 213 14.53 18.22 -6.38
N TRP A 214 15.29 17.35 -7.03
CA TRP A 214 16.54 16.79 -6.49
C TRP A 214 17.77 17.16 -7.31
N ASN A 215 17.60 18.03 -8.31
CA ASN A 215 18.72 18.52 -9.08
C ASN A 215 19.58 19.45 -8.21
N ALA A 216 20.90 19.39 -8.38
CA ALA A 216 21.82 20.32 -7.71
C ALA A 216 21.55 21.80 -8.08
N GLU A 217 20.75 22.02 -9.12
CA GLU A 217 20.26 23.31 -9.60
C GLU A 217 18.87 23.69 -9.05
N ASP A 218 18.25 22.86 -8.20
CA ASP A 218 16.99 23.22 -7.54
C ASP A 218 17.25 24.38 -6.56
N THR A 219 17.03 25.59 -7.06
CA THR A 219 17.11 26.84 -6.31
C THR A 219 15.79 27.15 -5.61
N THR A 220 14.77 26.29 -5.74
CA THR A 220 13.46 26.50 -5.13
C THR A 220 13.59 26.49 -3.62
N ASP A 221 13.27 27.63 -3.01
CA ASP A 221 13.07 27.68 -1.57
C ASP A 221 11.71 27.06 -1.24
N HIS A 222 11.70 25.73 -1.06
CA HIS A 222 10.48 24.97 -0.74
C HIS A 222 9.79 25.47 0.54
N ILE A 223 10.54 26.01 1.50
CA ILE A 223 9.96 26.61 2.72
C ILE A 223 9.21 27.89 2.34
N ALA A 224 9.84 28.79 1.59
CA ALA A 224 9.21 30.04 1.17
C ALA A 224 7.96 29.79 0.31
N LEU A 225 8.01 28.81 -0.60
CA LEU A 225 6.88 28.40 -1.42
C LEU A 225 5.70 27.90 -0.57
N ASN A 226 5.94 26.95 0.34
CA ASN A 226 4.89 26.43 1.21
C ASN A 226 4.37 27.50 2.19
N TYR A 227 5.23 28.39 2.69
CA TYR A 227 4.85 29.54 3.51
C TYR A 227 3.91 30.47 2.74
N GLN A 228 4.25 30.85 1.51
CA GLN A 228 3.43 31.74 0.70
C GLN A 228 2.07 31.11 0.38
N LEU A 229 2.04 29.84 -0.02
CA LEU A 229 0.80 29.09 -0.24
C LEU A 229 -0.05 28.98 1.04
N SER A 230 0.59 28.83 2.20
CA SER A 230 -0.11 28.82 3.49
C SER A 230 -0.79 30.16 3.77
N LYS A 231 -0.16 31.29 3.43
CA LYS A 231 -0.73 32.63 3.58
C LYS A 231 -1.87 32.90 2.60
N ASP A 232 -1.69 32.47 1.36
CA ASP A 232 -2.65 32.72 0.28
C ASP A 232 -3.83 31.74 0.31
N ALA A 233 -3.76 30.69 1.14
CA ALA A 233 -4.82 29.71 1.28
C ALA A 233 -6.13 30.39 1.73
N PRO A 234 -7.27 30.13 1.07
CA PRO A 234 -8.56 30.70 1.46
C PRO A 234 -8.94 30.43 2.93
N GLY A 235 -8.51 29.28 3.46
CA GLY A 235 -8.74 28.86 4.85
C GLY A 235 -7.74 29.41 5.88
N ALA A 236 -6.73 30.18 5.48
CA ALA A 236 -5.62 30.58 6.36
C ALA A 236 -6.07 31.30 7.65
N LYS A 237 -7.18 32.05 7.61
CA LYS A 237 -7.70 32.77 8.78
C LYS A 237 -8.37 31.86 9.82
N ILE A 238 -9.05 30.82 9.36
CA ILE A 238 -9.82 29.89 10.21
C ILE A 238 -9.04 28.62 10.54
N THR A 239 -7.88 28.41 9.91
CA THR A 239 -7.04 27.24 10.15
C THR A 239 -6.43 27.28 11.55
N ASP A 240 -6.35 26.12 12.19
CA ASP A 240 -5.63 25.92 13.44
C ASP A 240 -4.20 25.45 13.17
N MET A 241 -4.00 24.70 12.08
CA MET A 241 -2.70 24.18 11.66
C MET A 241 -2.62 24.06 10.13
N PHE A 242 -1.41 24.20 9.57
CA PHE A 242 -1.09 23.81 8.20
C PHE A 242 -0.45 22.44 8.16
N LEU A 243 -0.83 21.61 7.19
CA LEU A 243 -0.17 20.35 6.89
C LEU A 243 0.56 20.48 5.55
N TRP A 244 1.88 20.48 5.58
CA TRP A 244 2.73 20.51 4.40
C TRP A 244 3.02 19.09 3.89
N SER A 245 3.33 18.97 2.60
CA SER A 245 3.70 17.68 1.99
C SER A 245 4.94 17.04 2.63
N GLU A 246 5.07 15.72 2.52
CA GLU A 246 6.17 14.91 3.11
C GLU A 246 7.57 15.47 2.79
N ASN A 247 7.77 15.97 1.57
CA ASN A 247 9.06 16.48 1.11
C ASN A 247 9.09 18.01 1.06
N ALA A 248 8.25 18.73 1.81
CA ALA A 248 8.26 20.19 1.82
C ALA A 248 9.57 20.77 2.38
N ILE A 249 10.31 19.97 3.16
CA ILE A 249 11.64 20.29 3.66
C ILE A 249 12.58 19.18 3.14
N PRO A 250 13.28 19.39 2.01
CA PRO A 250 14.04 18.32 1.34
C PRO A 250 15.45 18.10 1.94
N TYR A 251 15.65 18.40 3.22
CA TYR A 251 16.95 18.30 3.89
C TYR A 251 16.79 18.04 5.40
N PRO A 252 17.82 17.50 6.06
CA PRO A 252 17.75 17.15 7.48
C PRO A 252 17.90 18.38 8.38
N ILE A 253 16.78 19.11 8.50
CA ILE A 253 16.68 20.42 9.17
C ILE A 253 17.06 20.42 10.66
N THR A 254 17.07 19.25 11.29
CA THR A 254 17.45 19.04 12.70
C THR A 254 18.95 18.88 12.90
N GLN A 255 19.72 18.66 11.83
CA GLN A 255 21.12 18.27 11.89
C GLN A 255 22.07 19.47 11.89
N PRO A 256 23.30 19.30 12.43
CA PRO A 256 24.32 20.33 12.38
C PRO A 256 24.59 20.80 10.95
N GLY A 257 24.72 22.12 10.75
CA GLY A 257 24.90 22.76 9.45
C GLY A 257 23.61 23.27 8.80
N PHE A 258 22.44 22.93 9.34
CA PHE A 258 21.13 23.42 8.87
C PHE A 258 20.47 24.42 9.84
N GLU A 259 21.20 24.92 10.83
CA GLU A 259 20.68 25.82 11.88
C GLU A 259 20.08 27.10 11.29
N ASN A 260 20.72 27.67 10.27
CA ASN A 260 20.20 28.85 9.58
C ASN A 260 18.86 28.58 8.88
N ARG A 261 18.70 27.38 8.29
CA ARG A 261 17.44 26.98 7.63
C ARG A 261 16.36 26.66 8.65
N LYS A 262 16.72 26.04 9.77
CA LYS A 262 15.82 25.81 10.90
C LYS A 262 15.33 27.15 11.49
N ALA A 263 16.23 28.10 11.70
CA ALA A 263 15.87 29.43 12.17
C ALA A 263 14.97 30.18 11.17
N ALA A 264 15.21 30.04 9.86
CA ALA A 264 14.34 30.58 8.82
C ALA A 264 12.94 29.96 8.86
N MET A 265 12.85 28.64 9.03
CA MET A 265 11.59 27.90 9.23
C MET A 265 10.85 28.40 10.47
N ASP A 266 11.53 28.46 11.62
CA ASP A 266 10.94 28.93 12.88
C ASP A 266 10.43 30.37 12.75
N SER A 267 11.19 31.24 12.08
CA SER A 267 10.79 32.63 11.78
C SER A 267 9.55 32.70 10.88
N ALA A 268 9.52 31.92 9.79
CA ALA A 268 8.38 31.85 8.89
C ALA A 268 7.11 31.40 9.64
N ILE A 269 7.22 30.42 10.52
CA ILE A 269 6.09 29.87 11.28
C ILE A 269 5.63 30.82 12.37
N ASN A 270 6.56 31.50 13.05
CA ASN A 270 6.24 32.58 13.97
C ASN A 270 5.47 33.70 13.27
N SER A 271 5.85 34.02 12.02
CA SER A 271 5.14 35.00 11.18
C SER A 271 3.75 34.51 10.74
N LEU A 272 3.58 33.22 10.45
CA LEU A 272 2.25 32.64 10.18
C LEU A 272 1.34 32.70 11.40
N GLY A 273 1.92 32.61 12.61
CA GLY A 273 1.16 32.58 13.86
C GLY A 273 0.29 31.33 14.03
N LYS A 274 0.52 30.29 13.22
CA LYS A 274 -0.20 29.02 13.21
C LYS A 274 0.78 27.86 13.17
N SER A 275 0.42 26.73 13.76
CA SER A 275 1.27 25.54 13.77
C SER A 275 1.41 24.96 12.37
N VAL A 276 2.55 24.33 12.08
CA VAL A 276 2.83 23.66 10.81
C VAL A 276 3.32 22.24 11.09
N MET A 277 2.67 21.26 10.49
CA MET A 277 3.14 19.88 10.46
C MET A 277 3.73 19.58 9.08
N SER A 278 4.95 19.06 9.03
CA SER A 278 5.62 18.73 7.77
C SER A 278 6.48 17.47 7.91
N GLY A 279 6.60 16.72 6.82
CA GLY A 279 7.65 15.73 6.69
C GLY A 279 9.00 16.37 6.34
N PHE A 280 10.08 15.69 6.71
CA PHE A 280 11.46 16.02 6.34
C PHE A 280 12.34 14.78 6.49
N PRO A 281 13.40 14.59 5.68
CA PRO A 281 14.34 13.52 5.94
C PRO A 281 15.20 13.84 7.17
N ASP A 282 15.69 12.84 7.87
CA ASP A 282 16.62 13.00 8.99
C ASP A 282 17.61 11.83 9.06
N TYR A 283 18.66 11.97 9.87
CA TYR A 283 19.60 10.89 10.13
C TYR A 283 20.08 10.83 11.57
N VAL A 284 20.47 9.64 12.00
CA VAL A 284 21.11 9.41 13.30
C VAL A 284 22.45 8.77 13.08
N VAL A 285 23.48 9.30 13.74
CA VAL A 285 24.83 8.75 13.78
C VAL A 285 25.03 8.06 15.12
N TYR A 286 25.40 6.78 15.08
CA TYR A 286 25.68 6.00 16.28
C TYR A 286 27.16 6.09 16.62
N SER A 287 27.45 6.31 17.90
CA SER A 287 28.82 6.25 18.41
C SER A 287 29.40 4.83 18.24
N PRO A 288 30.74 4.68 18.12
CA PRO A 288 31.38 3.37 18.01
C PRO A 288 31.02 2.39 19.14
N ASP A 289 30.75 2.93 20.34
CA ASP A 289 30.37 2.14 21.53
C ASP A 289 28.87 1.80 21.61
N ALA A 290 28.05 2.35 20.71
CA ALA A 290 26.61 2.06 20.69
C ALA A 290 26.33 0.69 20.04
N LYS A 291 25.15 0.11 20.33
CA LYS A 291 24.64 -1.06 19.63
C LYS A 291 23.62 -0.62 18.57
N PRO A 292 24.06 -0.22 17.36
CA PRO A 292 23.15 0.26 16.33
C PRO A 292 22.27 -0.88 15.78
N PRO A 293 21.11 -0.56 15.19
CA PRO A 293 20.27 -1.53 14.49
C PRO A 293 21.05 -2.27 13.41
N VAL A 294 20.68 -3.54 13.14
CA VAL A 294 21.34 -4.37 12.12
C VAL A 294 21.26 -3.73 10.72
N THR A 295 20.18 -2.98 10.47
CA THR A 295 19.89 -2.27 9.22
C THR A 295 20.72 -1.00 9.02
N SER A 296 21.45 -0.54 10.03
CA SER A 296 22.26 0.68 9.95
C SER A 296 23.38 0.57 8.91
N ARG A 297 23.61 1.65 8.18
CA ARG A 297 24.64 1.71 7.15
C ARG A 297 26.00 1.97 7.80
N PRO A 298 27.08 1.30 7.35
CA PRO A 298 28.41 1.70 7.77
C PRO A 298 28.67 3.14 7.31
N GLY A 299 29.19 3.96 8.22
CA GLY A 299 29.79 5.23 7.86
C GLY A 299 31.02 5.00 7.00
N ILE A 300 31.26 5.91 6.06
CA ILE A 300 32.55 5.99 5.37
C ILE A 300 33.00 7.43 5.52
N THR A 301 33.69 7.73 6.61
CA THR A 301 34.53 8.93 6.66
C THR A 301 35.95 8.56 6.27
N VAL A 302 36.72 9.51 5.76
CA VAL A 302 38.17 9.33 5.65
C VAL A 302 38.77 9.78 6.97
N ASN A 303 39.49 8.90 7.64
CA ASN A 303 40.27 9.29 8.81
C ASN A 303 41.35 10.29 8.35
N MET A 304 41.27 11.53 8.83
CA MET A 304 42.11 12.64 8.38
C MET A 304 43.61 12.44 8.68
N GLU A 305 43.95 11.57 9.64
CA GLU A 305 45.34 11.27 10.03
C GLU A 305 45.95 10.12 9.23
N THR A 306 45.14 9.12 8.87
CA THR A 306 45.62 7.89 8.21
C THR A 306 45.24 7.78 6.74
N GLY A 307 44.33 8.65 6.25
CA GLY A 307 43.82 8.65 4.87
C GLY A 307 42.98 7.41 4.52
N LYS A 308 42.67 6.55 5.50
CA LYS A 308 41.93 5.31 5.29
C LYS A 308 40.43 5.51 5.56
N PRO A 309 39.56 4.71 4.90
CA PRO A 309 38.14 4.66 5.24
C PRO A 309 37.98 4.24 6.70
N ASP A 310 37.36 5.11 7.50
CA ASP A 310 36.90 4.84 8.85
C ASP A 310 35.44 4.39 8.79
N THR A 311 35.23 3.13 9.14
CA THR A 311 33.92 2.47 9.21
C THR A 311 33.47 2.22 10.64
N SER A 312 34.12 2.86 11.63
CA SER A 312 33.87 2.64 13.07
C SER A 312 32.52 3.13 13.55
N TYR A 313 31.89 4.06 12.82
CA TYR A 313 30.55 4.56 13.13
C TYR A 313 29.53 4.03 12.12
N ARG A 314 28.26 3.94 12.56
CA ARG A 314 27.13 3.56 11.71
C ARG A 314 26.09 4.66 11.72
N TRP A 315 25.22 4.69 10.73
CA TRP A 315 24.17 5.70 10.62
C TRP A 315 22.90 5.14 9.97
N ASP A 316 21.77 5.78 10.26
CA ASP A 316 20.48 5.53 9.64
C ASP A 316 19.94 6.84 9.04
N TYR A 317 19.29 6.73 7.87
CA TYR A 317 18.56 7.83 7.23
C TYR A 317 17.09 7.44 7.12
N PHE A 318 16.19 8.34 7.52
CA PHE A 318 14.76 8.05 7.60
C PHE A 318 13.93 9.30 7.33
N ASN A 319 12.66 9.13 6.96
CA ASN A 319 11.71 10.23 6.88
C ASN A 319 11.12 10.46 8.28
N SER A 320 11.11 11.71 8.69
CA SER A 320 10.57 12.20 9.95
C SER A 320 9.36 13.09 9.69
N VAL A 321 8.54 13.26 10.72
CA VAL A 321 7.46 14.25 10.74
C VAL A 321 7.64 15.11 11.98
N GLY A 322 7.51 16.43 11.82
CA GLY A 322 7.66 17.38 12.91
C GLY A 322 6.49 18.32 13.00
N LEU A 323 6.16 18.74 14.22
CA LEU A 323 5.19 19.79 14.48
C LEU A 323 5.92 21.05 14.94
N TRP A 324 5.91 22.08 14.12
CA TRP A 324 6.40 23.39 14.50
C TRP A 324 5.29 24.22 15.12
N VAL A 325 5.56 24.77 16.30
CA VAL A 325 4.62 25.59 17.06
C VAL A 325 5.16 27.01 17.17
N PRO A 326 4.37 28.05 16.83
CA PRO A 326 4.78 29.44 16.99
C PRO A 326 5.29 29.74 18.41
N GLY A 327 6.45 30.38 18.49
CA GLY A 327 7.15 30.72 19.73
C GLY A 327 7.89 29.56 20.42
N LYS A 328 7.70 28.31 19.97
CA LYS A 328 8.37 27.13 20.53
C LYS A 328 9.31 26.43 19.54
N GLY A 329 9.14 26.66 18.23
CA GLY A 329 9.90 25.98 17.18
C GLY A 329 9.43 24.54 16.99
N LEU A 330 10.32 23.68 16.49
CA LEU A 330 10.05 22.26 16.30
C LEU A 330 9.77 21.54 17.63
N THR A 331 8.64 20.84 17.71
CA THR A 331 8.19 20.02 18.84
C THR A 331 7.80 18.63 18.37
N GLY A 332 8.13 17.62 19.17
CA GLY A 332 7.92 16.21 18.81
C GLY A 332 9.17 15.62 18.19
#